data_AF-A0A6L9SS88-F1
#
_entry.id   AF-A0A6L9SS88-F1
#
_cell.length_a   1.000
_cell.length_b   1.000
_cell.length_c   1.000
_cell.angle_alpha   90.00
_cell.angle_beta   90.00
_cell.angle_gamma   90.00
#
_symmetry.space_group_name_H-M   'P 1'
#
loop_
_entity.id
_entity.type
_entity.pdbx_description
1 polymer ?
#
loop_
_entity_poly.entity_id
_entity_poly.type
_entity_poly.pdbx_seq_one_letter_code
_entity_poly.pdbx_strand_id
1 'polypeptide(L)'
;MSRKIRVAWEDLKPGDLIHVKGATNTYEFLRRTSTDAHVEVRTPGLGSGWRGLSYSVPGQGTVYEFKSGPTVMAVVAYADFDYATRPAPKPPRVKPPTGWGEYWLLNHYGWHRFVVTLAKLSSLGGGWLYVFDDCAFNDWDTLVANLFPEEVLSAEEYYSRKSKGAL
;
A
#
# COMPACT_ATOMS: atom_id res chain seq x y z
N MET A 1 10.18 12.94 -8.18
CA MET A 1 10.34 11.47 -8.08
C MET A 1 9.69 10.99 -6.79
N SER A 2 8.91 9.91 -6.79
CA SER A 2 8.37 9.33 -5.55
C SER A 2 9.52 8.79 -4.72
N ARG A 3 9.59 9.16 -3.43
CA ARG A 3 10.56 8.61 -2.48
C ARG A 3 10.28 7.10 -2.37
N LYS A 4 11.28 6.25 -2.52
CA LYS A 4 11.15 4.81 -2.29
C LYS A 4 11.59 4.47 -0.87
N ILE A 5 10.91 3.54 -0.21
CA ILE A 5 11.36 2.95 1.06
C ILE A 5 11.98 1.58 0.81
N ARG A 6 12.89 1.17 1.70
CA ARG A 6 13.38 -0.21 1.74
C ARG A 6 12.37 -1.10 2.45
N VAL A 7 12.26 -2.33 1.99
CA VAL A 7 11.32 -3.35 2.47
C VAL A 7 12.13 -4.61 2.76
N ALA A 8 11.89 -5.20 3.93
CA ALA A 8 12.49 -6.46 4.33
C ALA A 8 11.78 -7.64 3.64
N TRP A 9 12.41 -8.82 3.61
CA TRP A 9 11.86 -10.01 2.96
C TRP A 9 10.49 -10.42 3.55
N GLU A 10 10.36 -10.28 4.86
CA GLU A 10 9.20 -10.65 5.66
C GLU A 10 8.01 -9.73 5.38
N ASP A 11 8.26 -8.54 4.86
CA ASP A 11 7.26 -7.50 4.60
C ASP A 11 6.85 -7.37 3.13
N LEU A 12 7.39 -8.24 2.25
CA LEU A 12 7.14 -8.20 0.81
C LEU A 12 5.64 -8.25 0.48
N LYS A 13 5.24 -7.38 -0.45
CA LYS A 13 3.86 -7.29 -0.98
C LYS A 13 3.89 -7.27 -2.50
N PRO A 14 2.87 -7.83 -3.17
CA PRO A 14 2.77 -7.80 -4.64
C PRO A 14 3.02 -6.40 -5.20
N GLY A 15 3.90 -6.29 -6.20
CA GLY A 15 4.31 -5.02 -6.81
C GLY A 15 5.57 -4.38 -6.21
N ASP A 16 6.13 -4.93 -5.11
CA ASP A 16 7.44 -4.51 -4.61
C ASP A 16 8.55 -4.82 -5.62
N LEU A 17 9.58 -3.98 -5.63
CA LEU A 17 10.72 -4.10 -6.52
C LEU A 17 11.91 -4.72 -5.78
N ILE A 18 12.22 -5.97 -6.06
CA ILE A 18 13.30 -6.77 -5.47
C ILE A 18 14.62 -6.49 -6.19
N HIS A 19 15.64 -6.23 -5.38
CA HIS A 19 17.04 -6.15 -5.78
C HIS A 19 17.77 -7.40 -5.31
N VAL A 20 18.46 -8.05 -6.24
CA VAL A 20 19.20 -9.29 -6.02
C VAL A 20 20.69 -8.98 -5.92
N LYS A 21 21.42 -9.67 -5.04
CA LYS A 21 22.86 -9.47 -4.86
C LYS A 21 23.60 -9.71 -6.18
N GLY A 22 24.42 -8.73 -6.58
CA GLY A 22 25.20 -8.80 -7.81
C GLY A 22 24.37 -8.68 -9.10
N ALA A 23 23.09 -8.33 -9.01
CA ALA A 23 22.23 -8.13 -10.15
C ALA A 23 22.06 -6.65 -10.51
N THR A 24 22.08 -6.33 -11.81
CA THR A 24 21.74 -4.99 -12.31
C THR A 24 20.24 -4.79 -12.52
N ASN A 25 19.49 -5.87 -12.66
CA ASN A 25 18.04 -5.84 -12.85
C ASN A 25 17.29 -5.74 -11.52
N THR A 26 16.06 -5.26 -11.63
CA THR A 26 15.09 -5.23 -10.53
C THR A 26 13.89 -6.07 -10.94
N TYR A 27 13.35 -6.84 -10.02
CA TYR A 27 12.26 -7.79 -10.29
C TYR A 27 11.02 -7.41 -9.48
N GLU A 28 9.83 -7.54 -10.07
CA GLU A 28 8.59 -7.26 -9.35
C GLU A 28 8.17 -8.50 -8.55
N PHE A 29 8.03 -8.38 -7.23
CA PHE A 29 7.52 -9.45 -6.39
C PHE A 29 6.05 -9.75 -6.72
N LEU A 30 5.74 -11.03 -6.90
CA LEU A 30 4.38 -11.49 -7.17
C LEU A 30 3.78 -12.17 -5.95
N ARG A 31 4.44 -13.22 -5.42
CA ARG A 31 3.98 -13.98 -4.26
C ARG A 31 5.11 -14.84 -3.68
N ARG A 32 4.88 -15.36 -2.47
CA ARG A 32 5.76 -16.37 -1.87
C ARG A 32 5.46 -17.76 -2.41
N THR A 33 6.50 -18.59 -2.45
CA THR A 33 6.34 -20.03 -2.67
C THR A 33 5.92 -20.71 -1.37
N SER A 34 5.48 -21.97 -1.43
CA SER A 34 4.99 -22.72 -0.26
C SER A 34 6.02 -22.91 0.86
N THR A 35 7.30 -22.71 0.58
CA THR A 35 8.39 -22.89 1.55
C THR A 35 8.92 -21.58 2.12
N ASP A 36 8.42 -20.41 1.67
CA ASP A 36 8.89 -19.06 2.03
C ASP A 36 10.40 -18.79 1.82
N ALA A 37 11.17 -19.78 1.39
CA ALA A 37 12.59 -19.68 1.05
C ALA A 37 12.83 -19.05 -0.34
N HIS A 38 11.79 -19.00 -1.16
CA HIS A 38 11.80 -18.42 -2.49
C HIS A 38 10.55 -17.57 -2.73
N VAL A 39 10.72 -16.54 -3.55
CA VAL A 39 9.62 -15.67 -4.01
C VAL A 39 9.55 -15.67 -5.51
N GLU A 40 8.32 -15.71 -6.02
CA GLU A 40 8.05 -15.59 -7.44
C GLU A 40 8.12 -14.12 -7.86
N VAL A 41 8.80 -13.88 -8.98
CA VAL A 41 9.01 -12.53 -9.48
C VAL A 41 8.68 -12.41 -10.96
N ARG A 42 8.29 -11.20 -11.39
CA ARG A 42 8.17 -10.84 -12.79
C ARG A 42 9.54 -10.45 -13.33
N THR A 43 9.97 -11.10 -14.40
CA THR A 43 11.18 -10.75 -15.13
C THR A 43 10.89 -9.67 -16.17
N PRO A 44 11.59 -8.51 -16.13
CA PRO A 44 11.45 -7.49 -17.15
C PRO A 44 11.85 -8.02 -18.54
N GLY A 45 11.01 -7.83 -19.55
CA GLY A 45 11.33 -8.17 -20.94
C GLY A 45 11.07 -9.62 -21.37
N LEU A 46 10.68 -10.51 -20.45
CA LEU A 46 10.12 -11.82 -20.81
C LEU A 46 8.62 -11.66 -21.06
N GLY A 47 8.22 -11.64 -22.34
CA GLY A 47 6.83 -11.82 -22.72
C GLY A 47 6.33 -13.18 -22.24
N SER A 48 5.04 -13.29 -21.93
CA SER A 48 4.38 -14.56 -21.61
C SER A 48 4.58 -15.55 -22.77
N GLY A 49 5.57 -16.42 -22.66
CA GLY A 49 6.00 -17.31 -23.74
C GLY A 49 6.88 -18.44 -23.22
N TRP A 50 6.51 -19.65 -23.60
CA TRP A 50 7.07 -20.91 -23.13
C TRP A 50 8.48 -21.16 -23.67
N ARG A 51 9.46 -21.35 -22.78
CA ARG A 51 10.64 -22.23 -22.93
C ARG A 51 11.42 -22.24 -21.61
N GLY A 52 11.28 -23.33 -20.85
CA GLY A 52 12.05 -23.50 -19.61
C GLY A 52 13.52 -23.83 -19.91
N LEU A 53 14.40 -23.00 -19.39
CA LEU A 53 15.86 -23.14 -19.43
C LEU A 53 16.40 -22.56 -18.12
N SER A 54 17.02 -23.37 -17.27
CA SER A 54 17.81 -22.85 -16.15
C SER A 54 19.09 -22.22 -16.68
N TYR A 55 19.26 -20.90 -16.54
CA TYR A 55 20.51 -20.21 -16.89
C TYR A 55 20.95 -19.26 -15.76
N SER A 56 22.22 -19.32 -15.40
CA SER A 56 22.88 -18.27 -14.62
C SER A 56 23.19 -17.12 -15.59
N VAL A 57 22.60 -15.94 -15.40
CA VAL A 57 22.98 -14.77 -16.20
C VAL A 57 24.18 -14.09 -15.56
N PRO A 58 25.32 -13.95 -16.27
CA PRO A 58 26.42 -13.14 -15.78
C PRO A 58 25.94 -11.71 -15.50
N GLY A 59 26.03 -11.26 -14.24
CA GLY A 59 25.62 -9.92 -13.80
C GLY A 59 24.15 -9.77 -13.37
N GLN A 60 23.38 -10.85 -13.19
CA GLN A 60 22.00 -10.78 -12.66
C GLN A 60 21.74 -11.59 -11.36
N GLY A 61 22.79 -12.08 -10.67
CA GLY A 61 22.62 -12.98 -9.53
C GLY A 61 21.99 -14.34 -9.92
N THR A 62 21.70 -15.19 -8.95
CA THR A 62 21.08 -16.51 -9.22
C THR A 62 19.56 -16.37 -9.23
N VAL A 63 18.97 -16.46 -10.42
CA VAL A 63 17.51 -16.58 -10.61
C VAL A 63 17.22 -18.05 -10.92
N TYR A 64 16.39 -18.69 -10.12
CA TYR A 64 16.00 -20.08 -10.37
C TYR A 64 14.70 -20.09 -11.17
N GLU A 65 14.69 -20.80 -12.30
CA GLU A 65 13.44 -21.12 -13.01
C GLU A 65 12.92 -22.46 -12.49
N PHE A 66 11.73 -22.47 -11.87
CA PHE A 66 11.06 -23.72 -11.52
C PHE A 66 10.02 -24.08 -12.58
N LYS A 67 10.08 -25.31 -13.11
CA LYS A 67 8.97 -25.90 -13.87
C LYS A 67 7.95 -26.46 -12.89
N SER A 68 6.96 -25.68 -12.49
CA SER A 68 5.74 -26.22 -11.89
C SER A 68 4.54 -25.95 -12.80
N GLY A 69 4.18 -26.92 -13.63
CA GLY A 69 3.00 -26.81 -14.50
C GLY A 69 3.15 -25.77 -15.63
N PRO A 70 2.04 -25.25 -16.19
CA PRO A 70 2.03 -24.57 -17.48
C PRO A 70 2.59 -23.13 -17.48
N THR A 71 3.49 -22.79 -16.57
CA THR A 71 4.02 -21.43 -16.44
C THR A 71 5.48 -21.48 -16.01
N VAL A 72 6.35 -20.88 -16.82
CA VAL A 72 7.74 -20.60 -16.42
C VAL A 72 7.68 -19.49 -15.37
N MET A 73 8.22 -19.75 -14.18
CA MET A 73 8.27 -18.76 -13.10
C MET A 73 9.72 -18.54 -12.69
N ALA A 74 10.18 -17.29 -12.81
CA ALA A 74 11.42 -16.86 -12.20
C ALA A 74 11.23 -16.69 -10.71
N VAL A 75 12.15 -17.22 -9.92
CA VAL A 75 12.16 -17.02 -8.48
C VAL A 75 13.47 -16.41 -8.01
N VAL A 76 13.39 -15.69 -6.89
CA VAL A 76 14.55 -15.22 -6.12
C VAL A 76 14.59 -16.02 -4.84
N ALA A 77 15.75 -16.60 -4.51
CA ALA A 77 15.97 -17.25 -3.22
C ALA A 77 16.28 -16.21 -2.14
N TYR A 78 15.90 -16.50 -0.89
CA TYR A 78 16.21 -15.63 0.25
C TYR A 78 17.72 -15.33 0.38
N ALA A 79 18.57 -16.32 0.07
CA ALA A 79 20.02 -16.16 0.11
C ALA A 79 20.53 -15.07 -0.85
N ASP A 80 19.87 -14.94 -2.01
CA ASP A 80 20.25 -14.02 -3.09
C ASP A 80 19.56 -12.65 -2.97
N PHE A 81 18.58 -12.51 -2.07
CA PHE A 81 17.92 -11.25 -1.76
C PHE A 81 18.89 -10.24 -1.14
N ASP A 82 18.90 -9.02 -1.66
CA ASP A 82 19.62 -7.89 -1.06
C ASP A 82 18.65 -6.99 -0.30
N TYR A 83 17.73 -6.35 -1.02
CA TYR A 83 16.64 -5.56 -0.44
C TYR A 83 15.49 -5.44 -1.44
N ALA A 84 14.30 -5.06 -0.96
CA ALA A 84 13.21 -4.62 -1.83
C ALA A 84 12.92 -3.14 -1.65
N THR A 85 12.27 -2.56 -2.64
CA THR A 85 11.79 -1.18 -2.59
C THR A 85 10.32 -1.09 -2.96
N ARG A 86 9.61 -0.17 -2.33
CA ARG A 86 8.27 0.23 -2.75
C ARG A 86 8.14 1.75 -2.70
N PRO A 87 7.20 2.34 -3.46
CA PRO A 87 6.86 3.75 -3.27
C PRO A 87 6.55 4.01 -1.79
N ALA A 88 7.14 5.07 -1.24
CA ALA A 88 6.83 5.48 0.12
C ALA A 88 5.32 5.70 0.22
N PRO A 89 4.68 5.27 1.32
CA PRO A 89 3.31 5.64 1.61
C PRO A 89 3.20 7.15 1.43
N LYS A 90 2.32 7.58 0.53
CA LYS A 90 2.03 9.01 0.43
C LYS A 90 1.30 9.35 1.73
N PRO A 91 1.74 10.39 2.47
CA PRO A 91 0.95 10.84 3.60
C PRO A 91 -0.47 11.12 3.09
N PRO A 92 -1.51 10.78 3.87
CA PRO A 92 -2.87 11.14 3.50
C PRO A 92 -2.89 12.64 3.18
N ARG A 93 -3.50 13.00 2.03
CA ARG A 93 -3.52 14.40 1.55
C ARG A 93 -4.16 15.34 2.58
N VAL A 94 -5.01 14.80 3.43
CA VAL A 94 -5.71 15.48 4.51
C VAL A 94 -5.26 14.94 5.86
N LYS A 95 -5.09 15.87 6.81
CA LYS A 95 -4.73 15.56 8.19
C LYS A 95 -5.94 15.01 8.95
N PRO A 96 -5.70 14.11 9.92
CA PRO A 96 -6.77 13.69 10.81
C PRO A 96 -7.32 14.87 11.62
N PRO A 97 -8.61 14.82 11.98
CA PRO A 97 -9.21 15.67 12.99
C PRO A 97 -8.39 15.70 14.29
N THR A 98 -8.26 16.88 14.90
CA THR A 98 -7.52 17.08 16.15
C THR A 98 -8.36 16.83 17.41
N GLY A 99 -9.68 16.75 17.26
CA GLY A 99 -10.62 16.64 18.38
C GLY A 99 -11.86 15.82 18.03
N TRP A 100 -12.73 15.65 19.02
CA TRP A 100 -14.05 15.06 18.87
C TRP A 100 -15.05 16.13 18.43
N GLY A 101 -16.08 15.73 17.71
CA GLY A 101 -17.13 16.63 17.23
C GLY A 101 -17.46 16.42 15.76
N GLU A 102 -18.19 17.39 15.20
CA GLU A 102 -18.62 17.38 13.81
C GLU A 102 -17.56 17.98 12.88
N TYR A 103 -17.36 17.31 11.76
CA TYR A 103 -16.47 17.71 10.69
C TYR A 103 -17.16 17.55 9.33
N TRP A 104 -16.60 18.22 8.33
CA TRP A 104 -17.04 18.15 6.95
C TRP A 104 -15.88 17.73 6.08
N LEU A 105 -16.06 16.70 5.27
CA LEU A 105 -15.08 16.24 4.29
C LEU A 105 -15.59 16.51 2.88
N LEU A 106 -14.68 16.91 2.00
CA LEU A 106 -14.90 17.02 0.56
C LEU A 106 -14.32 15.79 -0.11
N ASN A 107 -15.09 15.11 -0.95
CA ASN A 107 -14.60 14.10 -1.88
C ASN A 107 -15.20 14.35 -3.27
N HIS A 108 -15.01 13.42 -4.22
CA HIS A 108 -15.52 13.57 -5.59
C HIS A 108 -17.05 13.58 -5.69
N TYR A 109 -17.78 13.24 -4.63
CA TYR A 109 -19.24 13.36 -4.54
C TYR A 109 -19.70 14.68 -3.91
N GLY A 110 -18.77 15.48 -3.37
CA GLY A 110 -19.05 16.77 -2.76
C GLY A 110 -18.79 16.81 -1.26
N TRP A 111 -19.46 17.74 -0.58
CA TRP A 111 -19.31 17.96 0.84
C TRP A 111 -20.21 17.02 1.65
N HIS A 112 -19.60 16.29 2.57
CA HIS A 112 -20.27 15.33 3.44
C HIS A 112 -19.93 15.59 4.91
N ARG A 113 -20.93 15.43 5.77
CA ARG A 113 -20.77 15.54 7.22
C ARG A 113 -20.29 14.21 7.78
N PHE A 114 -19.36 14.27 8.73
CA PHE A 114 -18.99 13.12 9.56
C PHE A 114 -18.74 13.54 11.01
N VAL A 115 -18.81 12.60 11.92
CA VAL A 115 -18.63 12.84 13.36
C VAL A 115 -17.47 12.02 13.88
N VAL A 116 -16.58 12.70 14.61
CA VAL A 116 -15.48 12.09 15.33
C VAL A 116 -15.91 11.92 16.78
N THR A 117 -15.92 10.69 17.26
CA THR A 117 -16.29 10.36 18.64
C THR A 117 -15.27 9.44 19.29
N LEU A 118 -15.35 9.28 20.61
CA LEU A 118 -14.58 8.31 21.36
C LEU A 118 -15.42 7.05 21.52
N ALA A 119 -14.98 5.94 20.94
CA ALA A 119 -15.59 4.64 21.16
C ALA A 119 -14.80 3.87 22.22
N LYS A 120 -15.52 3.36 23.23
CA LYS A 120 -14.97 2.40 24.18
C LYS A 120 -15.10 1.01 23.57
N LEU A 121 -14.11 0.61 22.76
CA LEU A 121 -14.05 -0.76 22.24
C LEU A 121 -13.66 -1.67 23.40
N SER A 122 -14.62 -2.50 23.83
CA SER A 122 -14.66 -3.20 25.13
C SER A 122 -13.48 -4.13 25.44
N SER A 123 -12.56 -4.35 24.50
CA SER A 123 -11.37 -5.20 24.68
C SER A 123 -10.02 -4.56 24.29
N LEU A 124 -9.99 -3.37 23.68
CA LEU A 124 -8.76 -2.77 23.11
C LEU A 124 -8.39 -1.39 23.69
N GLY A 125 -9.19 -0.87 24.62
CA GLY A 125 -9.05 0.50 25.10
C GLY A 125 -9.89 1.49 24.30
N GLY A 126 -10.01 2.72 24.80
CA GLY A 126 -10.75 3.79 24.11
C GLY A 126 -9.99 4.26 22.88
N GLY A 127 -10.69 4.50 21.77
CA GLY A 127 -10.11 4.98 20.51
C GLY A 127 -11.03 5.95 19.79
N TRP A 128 -10.46 6.64 18.80
CA TRP A 128 -11.23 7.49 17.89
C TRP A 128 -12.10 6.63 16.98
N LEU A 129 -13.35 7.05 16.81
CA LEU A 129 -14.30 6.48 15.86
C LEU A 129 -14.78 7.58 14.93
N TYR A 130 -14.69 7.33 13.63
CA TYR A 130 -15.10 8.26 12.58
C TYR A 130 -16.40 7.74 11.96
N VAL A 131 -17.51 8.40 12.29
CA VAL A 131 -18.86 8.02 11.85
C VAL A 131 -19.25 8.85 10.64
N PHE A 132 -19.41 8.19 9.51
CA PHE A 132 -19.81 8.77 8.23
C PHE A 132 -21.10 8.11 7.78
N ASP A 133 -22.21 8.86 7.78
CA ASP A 133 -23.56 8.33 7.55
C ASP A 133 -23.81 7.06 8.39
N ASP A 134 -24.08 5.92 7.74
CA ASP A 134 -24.34 4.62 8.37
C ASP A 134 -23.07 3.76 8.56
N CYS A 135 -21.90 4.31 8.27
CA CYS A 135 -20.60 3.64 8.35
C CYS A 135 -19.76 4.19 9.50
N ALA A 136 -18.93 3.34 10.10
CA ALA A 136 -17.98 3.76 11.12
C ALA A 136 -16.59 3.18 10.84
N PHE A 137 -15.57 4.03 10.97
CA PHE A 137 -14.17 3.68 10.79
C PHE A 137 -13.43 3.82 12.12
N ASN A 138 -12.62 2.82 12.47
CA ASN A 138 -11.88 2.78 13.74
C ASN A 138 -10.50 3.48 13.66
N ASP A 139 -10.11 3.93 12.48
CA ASP A 139 -8.85 4.62 12.24
C ASP A 139 -8.97 5.57 11.02
N TRP A 140 -8.14 6.60 11.02
CA TRP A 140 -8.15 7.63 10.00
C TRP A 140 -7.72 7.12 8.62
N ASP A 141 -6.72 6.24 8.57
CA ASP A 141 -6.16 5.77 7.30
C ASP A 141 -7.17 4.93 6.53
N THR A 142 -7.96 4.10 7.21
CA THR A 142 -9.06 3.35 6.62
C THR A 142 -10.14 4.29 6.08
N LEU A 143 -10.51 5.35 6.80
CA LEU A 143 -11.46 6.35 6.28
C LEU A 143 -10.92 6.99 5.00
N VAL A 144 -9.66 7.44 5.00
CA VAL A 144 -9.04 8.09 3.84
C VAL A 144 -8.96 7.13 2.64
N ALA A 145 -8.62 5.86 2.88
CA ALA A 145 -8.51 4.85 1.83
C ALA A 145 -9.86 4.47 1.21
N ASN A 146 -10.98 4.64 1.93
CA ASN A 146 -12.31 4.32 1.42
C ASN A 146 -13.03 5.53 0.82
N LEU A 147 -12.89 6.71 1.43
CA LEU A 147 -13.63 7.92 1.05
C LEU A 147 -12.85 8.88 0.16
N PHE A 148 -11.54 8.69 0.04
CA PHE A 148 -10.63 9.53 -0.76
C PHE A 148 -10.84 11.04 -0.56
N PRO A 149 -10.85 11.54 0.70
CA PRO A 149 -11.09 12.96 0.98
C PRO A 149 -10.02 13.86 0.37
N GLU A 150 -10.46 14.96 -0.23
CA GLU A 150 -9.64 16.03 -0.80
C GLU A 150 -9.39 17.16 0.20
N GLU A 151 -10.40 17.50 0.99
CA GLU A 151 -10.33 18.50 2.07
C GLU A 151 -11.15 18.04 3.28
N VAL A 152 -10.73 18.46 4.47
CA VAL A 152 -11.43 18.21 5.73
C VAL A 152 -11.44 19.50 6.54
N LEU A 153 -12.63 19.91 7.00
CA LEU A 153 -12.86 21.10 7.79
C LEU A 153 -13.56 20.74 9.09
N SER A 154 -13.26 21.48 10.16
CA SER A 154 -14.15 21.50 11.33
C SER A 154 -15.52 22.07 10.95
N ALA A 155 -16.56 21.75 11.71
CA ALA A 155 -17.88 22.35 11.51
C ALA A 155 -17.83 23.90 11.54
N GLU A 156 -17.05 24.47 12.46
CA GLU A 156 -16.86 25.93 12.56
C GLU A 156 -16.30 26.52 11.26
N GLU A 157 -15.24 25.92 10.71
CA GLU A 157 -14.64 26.37 9.44
C GLU A 157 -15.60 26.21 8.27
N TYR A 158 -16.26 25.05 8.16
CA TYR A 158 -17.21 24.77 7.07
C TYR A 158 -18.35 25.77 7.06
N TYR A 159 -19.04 25.97 8.19
CA TYR A 159 -20.16 26.92 8.26
C TYR A 159 -19.71 28.38 8.11
N SER A 160 -18.52 28.72 8.60
CA SER A 160 -17.93 30.05 8.38
C SER A 160 -17.62 30.31 6.90
N ARG A 161 -17.13 29.32 6.14
CA ARG A 161 -16.94 29.47 4.69
C ARG A 161 -18.26 29.49 3.94
N LYS A 162 -19.21 28.63 4.33
CA LYS A 162 -20.55 28.55 3.73
C LYS A 162 -21.30 29.87 3.81
N SER A 163 -21.31 30.50 4.99
CA SER A 163 -21.96 31.79 5.21
C SER A 163 -21.34 32.94 4.40
N LYS A 164 -20.07 32.81 4.01
CA LYS A 164 -19.34 33.77 3.17
C LYS A 164 -19.43 33.44 1.67
N GLY A 165 -20.10 32.36 1.27
CA GLY A 165 -20.18 31.91 -0.12
C GLY A 165 -18.85 31.38 -0.70
N ALA A 166 -17.98 30.82 0.15
CA ALA A 166 -16.63 30.39 -0.20
C ALA A 166 -16.45 28.85 -0.19
N LEU A 167 -17.49 28.10 -0.57
CA LEU A 167 -17.51 26.64 -0.67
C LEU A 167 -17.75 26.18 -2.11
#